data_AF-A0A968U6T0-F1
#
_entry.id   AF-A0A968U6T0-F1
#
_cell.length_a   1.000
_cell.length_b   1.000
_cell.length_c   1.000
_cell.angle_alpha   90.00
_cell.angle_beta   90.00
_cell.angle_gamma   90.00
#
_symmetry.space_group_name_H-M   'P 1'
#
loop_
_entity.id
_entity.type
_entity.pdbx_description
1 polymer ?
#
loop_
_entity_poly.entity_id
_entity_poly.type
_entity_poly.pdbx_seq_one_letter_code
_entity_poly.pdbx_strand_id
1 'polypeptide(L)'
;MTSAQPQLILLQPNQFLLGGYDIEINYETTSIVAVPQLIYKDRSQTLNFRGDQIRIEQTQLGEMVTVILNRNLPEIGADETLTLLIPAISVLLTTKTASINTTAIFSLRWDASSKESPRTKVPGQSQTYLTLCLSGTANQIDF
;
A
#
# COMPACT_ATOMS: atom_id res chain seq x y z
N MET A 1 29.05 39.08 9.50
CA MET A 1 29.32 37.64 9.69
C MET A 1 28.05 36.90 9.34
N THR A 2 27.94 36.37 8.12
CA THR A 2 26.75 35.67 7.65
C THR A 2 26.86 34.23 8.09
N SER A 3 26.12 33.83 9.14
CA SER A 3 26.02 32.42 9.51
C SER A 3 25.31 31.68 8.38
N ALA A 4 26.00 30.77 7.71
CA ALA A 4 25.36 29.82 6.81
C ALA A 4 24.40 28.97 7.64
N GLN A 5 23.11 29.03 7.32
CA GLN A 5 22.11 28.17 7.94
C GLN A 5 22.40 26.73 7.52
N PRO A 6 22.38 25.74 8.43
CA PRO A 6 22.64 24.36 8.06
C PRO A 6 21.62 23.93 6.99
N GLN A 7 22.10 23.53 5.82
CA GLN A 7 21.24 23.06 4.75
C GLN A 7 20.72 21.67 5.12
N LEU A 8 19.40 21.55 5.27
CA LEU A 8 18.76 20.25 5.49
C LEU A 8 18.82 19.46 4.18
N ILE A 9 19.54 18.34 4.19
CA ILE A 9 19.55 17.40 3.08
C ILE A 9 18.42 16.41 3.30
N LEU A 10 17.46 16.40 2.37
CA LEU A 10 16.29 15.52 2.39
C LEU A 10 16.45 14.39 1.39
N LEU A 11 16.01 13.20 1.78
CA LEU A 11 15.97 12.00 0.95
C LEU A 11 14.53 11.53 0.78
N GLN A 12 14.26 10.88 -0.34
CA GLN A 12 13.02 10.16 -0.55
C GLN A 12 13.13 8.77 0.10
N PRO A 13 12.17 8.37 0.96
CA PRO A 13 12.15 7.04 1.51
C PRO A 13 11.79 6.00 0.44
N ASN A 14 12.32 4.79 0.60
CA ASN A 14 12.10 3.66 -0.29
C ASN A 14 11.60 2.40 0.45
N GLN A 15 11.40 2.48 1.78
CA GLN A 15 10.76 1.45 2.59
C GLN A 15 9.70 2.07 3.50
N PHE A 16 8.56 1.40 3.61
CA PHE A 16 7.43 1.81 4.44
C PHE A 16 7.00 0.61 5.30
N LEU A 17 7.19 0.74 6.61
CA LEU A 17 6.76 -0.24 7.61
C LEU A 17 5.51 0.30 8.28
N LEU A 18 4.36 -0.27 7.97
CA LEU A 18 3.06 0.24 8.36
C LEU A 18 2.28 -0.81 9.13
N GLY A 19 1.56 -0.36 10.16
CA GLY A 19 0.68 -1.22 10.94
C GLY A 19 -0.59 -0.48 11.35
N GLY A 20 -1.65 -1.25 11.57
CA GLY A 20 -2.90 -0.73 12.10
C GLY A 20 -3.87 -1.87 12.37
N TYR A 21 -4.55 -1.81 13.51
CA TYR A 21 -5.40 -2.90 13.99
C TYR A 21 -4.62 -4.23 14.02
N ASP A 22 -4.97 -5.17 13.13
CA ASP A 22 -4.35 -6.50 13.05
C ASP A 22 -3.59 -6.73 11.73
N ILE A 23 -3.27 -5.67 11.00
CA ILE A 23 -2.51 -5.77 9.75
C ILE A 23 -1.12 -5.16 9.88
N GLU A 24 -0.17 -5.80 9.20
CA GLU A 24 1.19 -5.32 8.97
C GLU A 24 1.44 -5.25 7.47
N ILE A 25 2.00 -4.14 6.99
CA ILE A 25 2.40 -3.94 5.60
C ILE A 25 3.85 -3.48 5.56
N ASN A 26 4.70 -4.20 4.84
CA ASN A 26 6.02 -3.74 4.44
C ASN A 26 6.02 -3.48 2.94
N TYR A 27 6.20 -2.23 2.53
CA TYR A 27 6.29 -1.83 1.14
C TYR A 27 7.67 -1.25 0.83
N GLU A 28 8.32 -1.78 -0.18
CA GLU A 28 9.61 -1.31 -0.70
C GLU A 28 9.44 -0.86 -2.15
N THR A 29 9.75 0.40 -2.45
CA THR A 29 9.58 0.98 -3.80
C THR A 29 10.61 0.41 -4.79
N THR A 30 11.75 -0.01 -4.25
CA THR A 30 12.84 -0.71 -4.93
C THR A 30 13.41 -1.71 -3.93
N SER A 31 13.90 -2.84 -4.42
CA SER A 31 14.54 -3.86 -3.58
C SER A 31 15.90 -4.24 -4.16
N ILE A 32 16.63 -5.16 -3.51
CA ILE A 32 17.92 -5.70 -4.00
C ILE A 32 17.79 -6.24 -5.45
N VAL A 33 16.61 -6.72 -5.84
CA VAL A 33 16.30 -7.22 -7.20
C VAL A 33 15.74 -6.13 -8.13
N ALA A 34 15.87 -4.85 -7.75
CA ALA A 34 15.46 -3.66 -8.50
C ALA A 34 13.97 -3.58 -8.89
N VAL A 35 13.10 -4.36 -8.25
CA VAL A 35 11.64 -4.27 -8.42
C VAL A 35 10.93 -3.96 -7.10
N PRO A 36 9.75 -3.32 -7.12
CA PRO A 36 8.95 -3.09 -5.92
C PRO A 36 8.55 -4.41 -5.24
N GLN A 37 8.45 -4.39 -3.91
CA GLN A 37 7.95 -5.51 -3.11
C GLN A 37 6.94 -5.03 -2.09
N LEU A 38 5.89 -5.83 -1.85
CA LEU A 38 4.91 -5.57 -0.80
C LEU A 38 4.63 -6.88 -0.06
N ILE A 39 4.78 -6.85 1.26
CA ILE A 39 4.38 -7.93 2.15
C ILE A 39 3.16 -7.44 2.92
N TYR A 40 2.06 -8.15 2.79
CA TYR A 40 0.85 -7.94 3.57
C TYR A 40 0.69 -9.11 4.55
N LYS A 41 0.39 -8.81 5.80
CA LYS A 41 0.15 -9.81 6.83
C LYS A 41 -1.05 -9.42 7.67
N ASP A 42 -1.89 -10.40 7.95
CA ASP A 42 -3.00 -10.32 8.89
C ASP A 42 -2.93 -11.50 9.90
N ARG A 43 -3.98 -11.72 10.69
CA ARG A 43 -4.04 -12.82 11.67
C ARG A 43 -4.06 -14.22 11.04
N SER A 44 -4.47 -14.33 9.79
CA SER A 44 -4.73 -15.58 9.08
C SER A 44 -3.64 -15.95 8.08
N GLN A 45 -2.99 -14.96 7.46
CA GLN A 45 -2.11 -15.21 6.33
C GLN A 45 -1.02 -14.15 6.17
N THR A 46 -0.03 -14.49 5.33
CA THR A 46 1.00 -13.58 4.83
C THR A 46 1.06 -13.71 3.31
N LEU A 47 0.88 -12.58 2.62
CA LEU A 47 0.89 -12.48 1.16
C LEU A 47 2.10 -11.65 0.72
N ASN A 48 2.76 -12.10 -0.34
CA ASN A 48 3.95 -11.46 -0.87
C ASN A 48 3.71 -11.10 -2.34
N PHE A 49 3.95 -9.84 -2.67
CA PHE A 49 3.77 -9.27 -4.00
C PHE A 49 5.09 -8.68 -4.50
N ARG A 50 5.37 -8.82 -5.79
CA ARG A 50 6.58 -8.29 -6.42
C ARG A 50 6.30 -7.78 -7.83
N GLY A 51 7.01 -6.73 -8.24
CA GLY A 51 7.04 -6.28 -9.63
C GLY A 51 5.65 -6.02 -10.20
N ASP A 52 5.28 -6.77 -11.24
CA ASP A 52 4.02 -6.63 -11.99
C ASP A 52 2.75 -6.97 -11.18
N GLN A 53 2.91 -7.64 -10.03
CA GLN A 53 1.80 -7.88 -9.10
C GLN A 53 1.40 -6.62 -8.32
N ILE A 54 2.22 -5.57 -8.39
CA ILE A 54 2.03 -4.30 -7.69
C ILE A 54 1.76 -3.23 -8.73
N ARG A 55 0.56 -2.66 -8.70
CA ARG A 55 0.20 -1.52 -9.54
C ARG A 55 0.49 -0.23 -8.78
N ILE A 56 1.24 0.67 -9.40
CA ILE A 56 1.65 1.94 -8.80
C ILE A 56 1.11 3.08 -9.66
N GLU A 57 0.37 4.00 -9.05
CA GLU A 57 -0.23 5.16 -9.72
C GLU A 57 0.14 6.44 -8.98
N GLN A 58 0.71 7.42 -9.69
CA GLN A 58 0.98 8.74 -9.13
C GLN A 58 -0.29 9.60 -9.18
N THR A 59 -0.67 10.18 -8.04
CA THR A 59 -1.89 10.97 -7.87
C THR A 59 -1.62 12.24 -7.07
N GLN A 60 -2.63 13.12 -6.96
CA GLN A 60 -2.54 14.29 -6.08
C GLN A 60 -2.48 13.94 -4.58
N LEU A 61 -2.81 12.70 -4.22
CA LEU A 61 -2.72 12.18 -2.84
C LEU A 61 -1.33 11.59 -2.54
N GLY A 62 -0.41 11.62 -3.51
CA GLY A 62 0.84 10.87 -3.49
C GLY A 62 0.74 9.61 -4.35
N GLU A 63 1.46 8.56 -3.97
CA GLU A 63 1.48 7.30 -4.70
C GLU A 63 0.37 6.37 -4.21
N MET A 64 -0.39 5.78 -5.13
CA MET A 64 -1.35 4.70 -4.85
C MET A 64 -0.72 3.37 -5.23
N VAL A 65 -0.59 2.48 -4.26
CA VAL A 65 0.03 1.15 -4.43
C VAL A 65 -1.04 0.09 -4.23
N THR A 66 -1.39 -0.62 -5.31
CA THR A 66 -2.49 -1.58 -5.31
C THR A 66 -2.01 -3.00 -5.56
N VAL A 67 -2.51 -3.94 -4.75
CA VAL A 67 -2.33 -5.39 -4.90
C VAL A 67 -3.68 -6.11 -4.82
N ILE A 68 -3.76 -7.30 -5.42
CA ILE A 68 -4.95 -8.17 -5.36
C ILE A 68 -4.73 -9.20 -4.25
N LEU A 69 -5.56 -9.18 -3.20
CA LEU A 69 -5.40 -10.04 -2.03
C LEU A 69 -5.88 -11.48 -2.30
N ASN A 70 -6.96 -11.63 -3.05
CA ASN A 70 -7.62 -12.93 -3.26
C ASN A 70 -7.29 -13.54 -4.64
N ARG A 71 -6.05 -13.96 -4.86
CA ARG A 71 -5.79 -14.90 -5.97
C ARG A 71 -6.35 -16.27 -5.57
N ASN A 72 -7.39 -16.71 -6.30
CA ASN A 72 -7.97 -18.07 -6.27
C ASN A 72 -9.10 -18.37 -5.26
N LEU A 73 -9.98 -17.41 -4.98
CA LEU A 73 -11.29 -17.70 -4.38
C LEU A 73 -12.44 -17.46 -5.41
N PRO A 74 -12.43 -18.14 -6.57
CA PRO A 74 -13.49 -17.96 -7.58
C PRO A 74 -14.88 -18.29 -7.04
N GLU A 75 -14.95 -19.17 -6.03
CA GLU A 75 -16.16 -19.54 -5.30
C GLU A 75 -16.84 -18.39 -4.54
N ILE A 76 -16.13 -17.28 -4.29
CA ILE A 76 -16.70 -16.08 -3.64
C ILE A 76 -17.29 -15.11 -4.67
N GLY A 77 -16.91 -15.22 -5.96
CA GLY A 77 -17.43 -14.36 -7.02
C GLY A 77 -17.11 -12.88 -6.83
N ALA A 78 -15.99 -12.54 -6.20
CA ALA A 78 -15.55 -11.17 -5.95
C ALA A 78 -14.03 -11.02 -6.00
N ASP A 79 -13.55 -9.86 -6.44
CA ASP A 79 -12.14 -9.46 -6.40
C ASP A 79 -11.91 -8.56 -5.17
N GLU A 80 -10.92 -8.91 -4.37
CA GLU A 80 -10.48 -8.15 -3.21
C GLU A 80 -9.11 -7.54 -3.49
N THR A 81 -9.03 -6.22 -3.31
CA THR A 81 -7.80 -5.46 -3.50
C THR A 81 -7.47 -4.65 -2.25
N LEU A 82 -6.19 -4.49 -2.01
CA LEU A 82 -5.65 -3.53 -1.06
C LEU A 82 -5.00 -2.42 -1.86
N THR A 83 -5.39 -1.18 -1.58
CA THR A 83 -4.71 0.02 -2.09
C THR A 83 -4.17 0.82 -0.94
N LEU A 84 -2.85 0.98 -0.90
CA LEU A 84 -2.14 1.80 0.06
C LEU A 84 -1.93 3.19 -0.53
N LEU A 85 -2.33 4.22 0.23
CA LEU A 85 -1.96 5.59 -0.09
C LEU A 85 -0.58 5.86 0.52
N ILE A 86 0.37 6.32 -0.27
CA ILE A 86 1.69 6.75 0.19
C ILE A 86 1.77 8.27 -0.01
N PRO A 87 1.61 9.08 1.06
CA PRO A 87 1.70 10.53 0.95
C PRO A 87 3.12 10.96 0.55
N ALA A 88 3.23 12.17 -0.01
CA ALA A 88 4.53 12.79 -0.22
C ALA A 88 5.23 13.00 1.13
N ILE A 89 6.37 12.33 1.31
CA ILE A 89 7.17 12.38 2.53
C ILE A 89 8.65 12.41 2.18
N SER A 90 9.45 13.08 3.01
CA SER A 90 10.90 13.10 2.92
C SER A 90 11.51 12.88 4.29
N VAL A 91 12.69 12.27 4.33
CA VAL A 91 13.44 12.00 5.55
C VAL A 91 14.75 12.80 5.55
N LEU A 92 15.30 13.11 6.72
CA LEU A 92 16.61 13.77 6.80
C LEU A 92 17.71 12.78 6.45
N LEU A 93 18.76 13.21 5.75
CA LEU A 93 19.96 12.39 5.49
C LEU A 93 20.58 11.83 6.78
N THR A 94 20.50 12.56 7.88
CA THR A 94 21.10 12.18 9.17
C THR A 94 20.32 11.11 9.92
N THR A 95 18.99 11.08 9.80
CA THR A 95 18.15 10.10 10.49
C THR A 95 17.68 8.98 9.58
N LYS A 96 17.55 9.25 8.27
CA LYS A 96 17.01 8.36 7.24
C LYS A 96 15.63 7.77 7.55
N THR A 97 14.90 8.33 8.51
CA THR A 97 13.60 7.83 8.95
C THR A 97 12.68 8.98 9.36
N ALA A 98 11.38 8.80 9.17
CA ALA A 98 10.32 9.66 9.68
C ALA A 98 9.06 8.84 9.98
N SER A 99 8.30 9.28 10.99
CA SER A 99 6.97 8.71 11.26
C SER A 99 6.00 9.09 10.15
N ILE A 100 5.12 8.15 9.81
CA ILE A 100 4.10 8.32 8.78
C ILE A 100 2.74 7.84 9.30
N ASN A 101 1.69 8.58 8.94
CA ASN A 101 0.32 8.14 9.06
C ASN A 101 -0.30 8.12 7.67
N THR A 102 -1.03 7.08 7.34
CA THR A 102 -1.67 6.94 6.04
C THR A 102 -2.94 6.10 6.10
N THR A 103 -3.54 5.82 4.95
CA THR A 103 -4.76 5.03 4.80
C THR A 103 -4.53 3.89 3.82
N ALA A 104 -4.94 2.69 4.23
CA ALA A 104 -5.22 1.58 3.34
C ALA A 104 -6.71 1.57 2.97
N ILE A 105 -7.01 1.24 1.72
CA ILE A 105 -8.35 1.05 1.19
C ILE A 105 -8.46 -0.39 0.74
N PHE A 106 -9.26 -1.16 1.45
CA PHE A 106 -9.70 -2.47 0.99
C PHE A 106 -10.90 -2.27 0.07
N SER A 107 -10.85 -2.87 -1.11
CA SER A 107 -11.98 -2.84 -2.04
C SER A 107 -12.40 -4.24 -2.40
N LEU A 108 -13.69 -4.51 -2.23
CA LEU A 108 -14.34 -5.72 -2.67
C LEU A 108 -15.25 -5.39 -3.85
N ARG A 109 -14.97 -5.99 -5.00
CA ARG A 109 -15.75 -5.84 -6.23
C ARG A 109 -16.39 -7.17 -6.59
N TRP A 110 -17.71 -7.21 -6.65
CA TRP A 110 -18.43 -8.40 -7.08
C TRP A 110 -18.28 -8.62 -8.59
N ASP A 111 -17.91 -9.84 -8.99
CA ASP A 111 -17.95 -10.25 -10.38
C ASP A 111 -19.40 -10.55 -10.77
N ALA A 112 -19.95 -9.69 -11.63
CA ALA A 112 -21.30 -9.84 -12.16
C ALA A 112 -21.48 -11.10 -13.03
N SER A 113 -20.39 -11.72 -13.48
CA SER A 113 -20.38 -12.91 -14.33
C SER A 113 -20.37 -14.22 -13.52
N SER A 114 -20.03 -14.14 -12.23
CA SER A 114 -19.98 -15.33 -11.35
C SER A 114 -21.39 -15.78 -10.95
N LYS A 115 -21.60 -17.10 -10.92
CA LYS A 115 -22.88 -17.69 -10.48
C LYS A 115 -23.06 -17.56 -8.98
N GLU A 116 -21.97 -17.48 -8.22
CA GLU A 116 -21.97 -17.26 -6.78
C GLU A 116 -22.21 -15.79 -6.39
N SER A 117 -22.21 -14.84 -7.34
CA SER A 117 -22.51 -13.44 -7.03
C SER A 117 -23.92 -13.31 -6.44
N PRO A 118 -24.06 -12.81 -5.20
CA PRO A 118 -25.37 -12.55 -4.59
C PRO A 118 -26.15 -11.47 -5.36
N ARG A 119 -25.51 -10.81 -6.34
CA ARG A 119 -26.01 -9.63 -7.06
C ARG A 119 -26.31 -9.88 -8.53
N THR A 120 -26.51 -11.13 -8.98
CA THR A 120 -26.96 -11.41 -10.36
C THR A 120 -28.28 -10.71 -10.74
N LYS A 121 -29.00 -10.02 -9.83
CA LYS A 121 -30.26 -9.32 -10.13
C LYS A 121 -30.57 -8.02 -9.35
N VAL A 122 -29.60 -7.22 -8.89
CA VAL A 122 -29.91 -5.92 -8.22
C VAL A 122 -29.09 -4.76 -8.79
N PRO A 123 -29.71 -3.73 -9.40
CA PRO A 123 -29.03 -2.51 -9.84
C PRO A 123 -28.39 -1.76 -8.66
N GLY A 124 -27.17 -1.25 -8.83
CA GLY A 124 -26.51 -0.39 -7.83
C GLY A 124 -24.98 -0.49 -7.84
N GLN A 125 -24.36 -0.04 -6.75
CA GLN A 125 -22.91 -0.07 -6.53
C GLN A 125 -22.39 -1.52 -6.39
N SER A 126 -21.53 -1.95 -7.31
CA SER A 126 -20.92 -3.30 -7.33
C SER A 126 -19.61 -3.42 -6.57
N GLN A 127 -19.09 -2.29 -6.04
CA GLN A 127 -17.80 -2.21 -5.38
C GLN A 127 -17.94 -1.51 -4.03
N THR A 128 -17.52 -2.16 -2.96
CA THR A 128 -17.52 -1.60 -1.60
C THR A 128 -16.10 -1.27 -1.15
N TYR A 129 -15.98 -0.34 -0.21
CA TYR A 129 -14.70 0.10 0.32
C TYR A 129 -14.71 0.05 1.85
N LEU A 130 -13.61 -0.43 2.43
CA LEU A 130 -13.28 -0.30 3.84
C LEU A 130 -11.95 0.45 3.94
N THR A 131 -11.90 1.51 4.72
CA THR A 131 -10.68 2.26 4.96
C THR A 131 -10.09 1.91 6.33
N LEU A 132 -8.77 1.84 6.40
CA LEU A 132 -8.04 1.60 7.64
C LEU A 132 -6.90 2.61 7.77
N CYS A 133 -6.88 3.33 8.89
CA CYS A 133 -5.76 4.20 9.24
C CYS A 133 -4.56 3.34 9.63
N LEU A 134 -3.40 3.66 9.07
CA LEU A 134 -2.13 3.01 9.35
C LEU A 134 -1.14 4.02 9.88
N SER A 135 -0.27 3.55 10.77
CA SER A 135 0.84 4.33 11.33
C SER A 135 2.12 3.51 11.23
N GLY A 136 3.27 4.18 11.15
CA GLY A 136 4.54 3.50 11.11
C GLY A 136 5.70 4.39 10.72
N THR A 137 6.67 3.83 9.98
CA THR A 137 7.88 4.54 9.56
C THR A 137 8.09 4.49 8.06
N ALA A 138 8.54 5.61 7.51
CA ALA A 138 9.12 5.70 6.18
C ALA A 138 10.63 5.82 6.33
N ASN A 139 11.37 4.93 5.67
CA ASN A 139 12.81 4.78 5.80
C ASN A 139 13.49 4.93 4.44
N GLN A 140 14.67 5.54 4.43
CA GLN A 140 15.60 5.43 3.31
C GLN A 140 16.65 4.39 3.65
N ILE A 141 16.66 3.30 2.90
CA ILE A 141 17.63 2.21 3.00
C ILE A 141 18.53 2.21 1.76
N ASP A 142 19.82 1.90 1.98
CA ASP A 142 20.81 1.75 0.92
C ASP A 142 20.82 0.27 0.48
N PHE A 143 20.75 0.03 -0.83
CA PHE A 143 20.80 -1.31 -1.45
C PHE A 143 22.10 -1.53 -2.23
#